data_AF-A0A1H1FJW9-F1
#
_entry.id   AF-A0A1H1FJW9-F1
#
_cell.length_a   1.000
_cell.length_b   1.000
_cell.length_c   1.000
_cell.angle_alpha   90.00
_cell.angle_beta   90.00
_cell.angle_gamma   90.00
#
_symmetry.space_group_name_H-M   'P 1'
#
loop_
_entity.id
_entity.type
_entity.pdbx_description
1 polymer ?
#
loop_
_entity_poly.entity_id
_entity_poly.type
_entity_poly.pdbx_seq_one_letter_code
_entity_poly.pdbx_strand_id
1 'polypeptide(L)'
;MKKILLFLIFAFSFSFGQSNGFQLKNEDFSHLLMNKETPFYGTISTQETVIKLRIEKAAKNPERQEQYFVSGYSDVEGNKSKFSGEIIFTQTFNVKNLPEDMLVFGDFTLKELDSGEHSGIFKGKLRIQTVKLMTKDTNATLTFKGKWTNYSKTMDFDVWWANFSPTDISKVIFK
;
A
#
# COMPACT_ATOMS: atom_id res chain seq x y z
N MET A 1 -62.71 4.68 25.08
CA MET A 1 -61.63 5.68 24.92
C MET A 1 -60.38 4.89 24.50
N LYS A 2 -60.17 4.69 23.21
CA LYS A 2 -59.30 5.49 22.32
C LYS A 2 -57.86 5.59 22.83
N LYS A 3 -56.99 4.90 22.09
CA LYS A 3 -55.55 5.15 21.87
C LYS A 3 -54.63 4.75 23.02
N ILE A 4 -53.99 3.58 22.89
CA ILE A 4 -52.53 3.46 22.74
C ILE A 4 -52.31 2.17 21.93
N LEU A 5 -52.43 2.32 20.61
CA LEU A 5 -51.93 1.38 19.61
C LEU A 5 -50.81 2.13 18.88
N LEU A 6 -49.74 1.41 18.53
CA LEU A 6 -48.54 1.88 17.83
C LEU A 6 -47.57 2.77 18.64
N PHE A 7 -46.61 2.14 19.33
CA PHE A 7 -45.22 2.64 19.36
C PHE A 7 -44.22 1.47 19.41
N LEU A 8 -44.52 0.39 18.70
CA LEU A 8 -43.69 -0.83 18.60
C LEU A 8 -43.03 -0.93 17.21
N ILE A 9 -42.64 0.21 16.65
CA ILE A 9 -41.98 0.31 15.35
C ILE A 9 -40.98 1.45 15.48
N PHE A 10 -39.75 1.18 15.91
CA PHE A 10 -38.55 1.99 15.62
C PHE A 10 -37.27 1.46 16.31
N ALA A 11 -37.33 0.33 17.01
CA ALA A 11 -36.14 -0.40 17.45
C ALA A 11 -35.65 -1.41 16.39
N PHE A 12 -35.74 -1.07 15.10
CA PHE A 12 -34.84 -1.68 14.13
C PHE A 12 -33.53 -0.91 14.25
N SER A 13 -32.73 -1.33 15.23
CA SER A 13 -31.31 -1.04 15.29
C SER A 13 -30.74 -1.39 13.93
N PHE A 14 -30.49 -0.37 13.11
CA PHE A 14 -29.73 -0.48 11.88
C PHE A 14 -28.32 -0.93 12.29
N SER A 15 -28.17 -2.24 12.50
CA SER A 15 -26.88 -2.88 12.56
C SER A 15 -26.40 -2.91 11.12
N PHE A 16 -25.91 -1.76 10.64
CA PHE A 16 -25.06 -1.74 9.47
C PHE A 16 -23.91 -2.69 9.80
N GLY A 17 -23.97 -3.89 9.24
CA GLY A 17 -22.90 -4.86 9.35
C GLY A 17 -21.61 -4.15 9.01
N GLN A 18 -20.69 -4.08 9.97
CA GLN A 18 -19.29 -3.79 9.71
C GLN A 18 -18.85 -4.85 8.72
N SER A 19 -18.89 -4.53 7.43
CA SER A 19 -18.30 -5.40 6.43
C SER A 19 -16.80 -5.37 6.74
N ASN A 20 -16.27 -6.47 7.28
CA ASN A 20 -14.84 -6.66 7.56
C ASN A 20 -14.00 -6.75 6.26
N GLY A 21 -14.51 -6.23 5.14
CA GLY A 21 -13.83 -6.17 3.87
C GLY A 21 -13.21 -4.80 3.65
N PHE A 22 -12.10 -4.77 2.91
CA PHE A 22 -11.55 -3.54 2.35
C PHE A 22 -12.67 -2.73 1.67
N GLN A 23 -12.88 -1.47 2.06
CA GLN A 23 -14.09 -0.72 1.68
C GLN A 23 -14.05 -0.17 0.25
N LEU A 24 -12.88 -0.18 -0.39
CA LEU A 24 -12.66 0.43 -1.70
C LEU A 24 -12.51 -0.63 -2.80
N LYS A 25 -13.30 -1.71 -2.71
CA LYS A 25 -13.18 -2.85 -3.63
C LYS A 25 -13.51 -2.53 -5.08
N ASN A 26 -14.23 -1.45 -5.35
CA ASN A 26 -14.55 -1.02 -6.72
C ASN A 26 -13.54 -0.01 -7.29
N GLU A 27 -12.66 0.55 -6.45
CA GLU A 27 -11.68 1.55 -6.86
C GLU A 27 -10.41 0.90 -7.45
N ASP A 28 -9.77 1.56 -8.41
CA ASP A 28 -8.52 1.06 -9.01
C ASP A 28 -7.29 1.89 -8.64
N PHE A 29 -6.46 1.34 -7.76
CA PHE A 29 -5.20 1.93 -7.29
C PHE A 29 -4.01 1.72 -8.23
N SER A 30 -4.17 1.04 -9.37
CA SER A 30 -3.04 0.70 -10.26
C SER A 30 -2.22 1.93 -10.66
N HIS A 31 -2.91 3.03 -11.00
CA HIS A 31 -2.26 4.29 -11.39
C HIS A 31 -1.46 4.94 -10.25
N LEU A 32 -1.92 4.83 -9.00
CA LEU A 32 -1.19 5.31 -7.82
C LEU A 32 0.05 4.46 -7.54
N LEU A 33 -0.08 3.13 -7.63
CA LEU A 33 1.03 2.20 -7.42
C LEU A 33 2.13 2.38 -8.47
N MET A 34 1.77 2.69 -9.72
CA MET A 34 2.70 2.97 -10.81
C MET A 34 3.34 4.37 -10.74
N ASN A 35 2.87 5.23 -9.82
CA ASN A 35 3.47 6.52 -9.51
C ASN A 35 3.83 7.38 -10.74
N LYS A 36 2.89 7.49 -11.69
CA LYS A 36 3.08 8.27 -12.93
C LYS A 36 4.37 7.90 -13.67
N GLU A 37 4.71 6.61 -13.68
CA GLU A 37 5.90 6.05 -14.31
C GLU A 37 7.24 6.52 -13.71
N THR A 38 7.20 7.19 -12.56
CA THR A 38 8.38 7.64 -11.83
C THR A 38 8.72 6.65 -10.71
N PRO A 39 10.02 6.38 -10.47
CA PRO A 39 10.42 5.52 -9.37
C PRO A 39 10.11 6.16 -8.02
N PHE A 40 9.81 5.33 -7.03
CA PHE A 40 9.93 5.67 -5.63
C PHE A 40 11.41 5.72 -5.23
N TYR A 41 11.73 6.55 -4.25
CA TYR A 41 13.09 6.74 -3.74
C TYR A 41 13.12 6.50 -2.23
N GLY A 42 14.20 5.92 -1.74
CA GLY A 42 14.46 5.79 -0.31
C GLY A 42 15.77 5.10 -0.03
N THR A 43 15.84 4.30 1.03
CA THR A 43 17.08 3.65 1.46
C THR A 43 16.90 2.16 1.72
N ILE A 44 18.00 1.43 1.53
CA ILE A 44 18.21 0.04 1.93
C ILE A 44 19.46 -0.03 2.80
N SER A 45 19.44 -0.83 3.86
CA SER A 45 20.51 -0.96 4.86
C SER A 45 20.62 0.19 5.86
N THR A 46 21.45 -0.03 6.89
CA THR A 46 21.73 0.94 7.96
C THR A 46 22.67 2.06 7.52
N GLN A 47 23.31 1.96 6.35
CA GLN A 47 24.21 2.98 5.81
C GLN A 47 23.49 3.98 4.89
N GLU A 48 22.16 3.97 4.91
CA GLU A 48 21.31 4.84 4.08
C GLU A 48 21.60 4.71 2.56
N THR A 49 22.05 3.53 2.11
CA THR A 49 22.27 3.25 0.68
C THR A 49 21.00 3.53 -0.11
N VAL A 50 21.12 4.34 -1.16
CA VAL A 50 19.96 4.77 -1.95
C VAL A 50 19.40 3.60 -2.75
N ILE A 51 18.08 3.38 -2.63
CA ILE A 51 17.31 2.49 -3.47
C ILE A 51 16.28 3.27 -4.28
N LYS A 52 16.12 2.90 -5.54
CA LYS A 52 14.98 3.30 -6.37
C LYS A 52 14.14 2.08 -6.66
N LEU A 53 12.82 2.24 -6.61
CA LEU A 53 11.89 1.16 -6.93
C LEU A 53 10.84 1.68 -7.91
N ARG A 54 10.71 1.04 -9.08
CA ARG A 54 9.68 1.39 -10.06
C ARG A 54 8.74 0.21 -10.25
N ILE A 55 7.45 0.45 -10.04
CA ILE A 55 6.38 -0.48 -10.42
C ILE A 55 5.96 -0.11 -11.85
N GLU A 56 6.17 -1.02 -12.80
CA GLU A 56 5.87 -0.82 -14.22
C GLU A 56 4.50 -1.36 -14.60
N LYS A 57 4.02 -2.37 -13.88
CA LYS A 57 2.67 -2.93 -14.05
C LYS A 57 2.05 -3.15 -12.68
N ALA A 58 0.79 -2.78 -12.55
CA ALA A 58 -0.07 -3.13 -11.44
C ALA A 58 -1.40 -3.62 -12.00
N ALA A 59 -1.81 -4.83 -11.64
CA ALA A 59 -3.04 -5.45 -12.09
C ALA A 59 -3.85 -5.88 -10.86
N LYS A 60 -5.05 -5.34 -10.73
CA LYS A 60 -6.00 -5.74 -9.69
C LYS A 60 -6.44 -7.19 -9.88
N ASN A 61 -6.44 -7.97 -8.81
CA ASN A 61 -6.95 -9.34 -8.85
C ASN A 61 -8.48 -9.32 -8.94
N PRO A 62 -9.10 -9.90 -9.99
CA PRO A 62 -10.56 -9.93 -10.14
C PRO A 62 -11.28 -10.76 -9.07
N GLU A 63 -10.62 -11.77 -8.50
CA GLU A 63 -11.17 -12.64 -7.45
C GLU A 63 -10.99 -12.06 -6.05
N ARG A 64 -9.95 -11.23 -5.87
CA ARG A 64 -9.58 -10.61 -4.59
C ARG A 64 -9.29 -9.14 -4.80
N GLN A 65 -10.33 -8.32 -4.77
CA GLN A 65 -10.27 -6.91 -5.17
C GLN A 65 -9.34 -6.04 -4.29
N GLU A 66 -8.94 -6.50 -3.12
CA GLU A 66 -7.92 -5.87 -2.28
C GLU A 66 -6.47 -6.18 -2.68
N GLN A 67 -6.25 -7.17 -3.56
CA GLN A 67 -4.94 -7.64 -4.00
C GLN A 67 -4.57 -7.11 -5.39
N TYR A 68 -3.31 -6.73 -5.53
CA TYR A 68 -2.70 -6.28 -6.78
C TYR A 68 -1.47 -7.11 -7.07
N PHE A 69 -1.39 -7.66 -8.28
CA PHE A 69 -0.16 -8.23 -8.81
C PHE A 69 0.67 -7.12 -9.44
N VAL A 70 1.93 -7.02 -9.03
CA VAL A 70 2.82 -5.95 -9.47
C VAL A 70 4.13 -6.51 -10.03
N SER A 71 4.72 -5.78 -10.96
CA SER A 71 6.06 -6.08 -11.49
C SER A 71 6.80 -4.81 -11.86
N GLY A 72 8.12 -4.86 -11.80
CA GLY A 72 8.98 -3.73 -12.17
C GLY A 72 10.43 -4.01 -11.82
N TYR A 73 11.16 -3.01 -11.32
CA TYR A 73 12.55 -3.17 -10.91
C TYR A 73 12.93 -2.38 -9.65
N SER A 74 13.86 -2.94 -8.89
CA SER A 74 14.68 -2.26 -7.89
C SER A 74 15.99 -1.82 -8.54
N ASP A 75 16.57 -0.72 -8.06
CA ASP A 75 17.88 -0.21 -8.47
C ASP A 75 18.62 0.25 -7.21
N VAL A 76 19.68 -0.47 -6.85
CA VAL A 76 20.55 -0.16 -5.72
C VAL A 76 21.93 0.18 -6.29
N GLU A 77 22.32 1.45 -6.17
CA GLU A 77 23.59 1.97 -6.68
C GLU A 77 23.87 1.65 -8.17
N GLY A 78 22.83 1.58 -9.00
CA GLY A 78 22.94 1.27 -10.44
C GLY A 78 22.74 -0.22 -10.76
N ASN A 79 22.70 -1.10 -9.75
CA ASN A 79 22.41 -2.52 -9.93
C ASN A 79 20.90 -2.72 -9.99
N LYS A 80 20.39 -2.98 -11.20
CA LYS A 80 18.96 -3.17 -11.44
C LYS A 80 18.58 -4.64 -11.35
N SER A 81 17.57 -4.94 -10.54
CA SER A 81 16.97 -6.26 -10.44
C SER A 81 15.48 -6.19 -10.72
N LYS A 82 15.00 -7.04 -11.63
CA LYS A 82 13.56 -7.13 -11.91
C LYS A 82 12.87 -7.80 -10.74
N PHE A 83 11.63 -7.42 -10.43
CA PHE A 83 10.82 -8.10 -9.45
C PHE A 83 9.40 -8.38 -9.95
N SER A 84 8.75 -9.36 -9.32
CA SER A 84 7.30 -9.53 -9.35
C SER A 84 6.79 -9.81 -7.95
N GLY A 85 5.52 -9.51 -7.69
CA GLY A 85 4.97 -9.71 -6.37
C GLY A 85 3.54 -9.26 -6.24
N GLU A 86 3.16 -9.02 -4.99
CA GLU A 86 1.81 -8.63 -4.63
C GLU A 86 1.78 -7.50 -3.60
N ILE A 87 0.71 -6.73 -3.68
CA ILE A 87 0.30 -5.74 -2.70
C ILE A 87 -1.12 -6.11 -2.27
N ILE A 88 -1.38 -6.17 -0.96
CA ILE A 88 -2.68 -6.50 -0.39
C ILE A 88 -3.11 -5.36 0.52
N PHE A 89 -4.18 -4.64 0.13
CA PHE A 89 -4.74 -3.60 0.98
C PHE A 89 -5.55 -4.21 2.13
N THR A 90 -5.37 -3.67 3.33
CA THR A 90 -5.93 -4.24 4.55
C THR A 90 -6.94 -3.30 5.20
N GLN A 91 -6.67 -2.00 5.24
CA GLN A 91 -7.46 -1.06 6.03
C GLN A 91 -7.54 0.32 5.36
N THR A 92 -8.63 1.03 5.63
CA THR A 92 -8.82 2.42 5.22
C THR A 92 -9.26 3.26 6.41
N PHE A 93 -8.82 4.52 6.47
CA PHE A 93 -9.18 5.46 7.53
C PHE A 93 -9.44 6.84 6.94
N ASN A 94 -10.38 7.57 7.53
CA ASN A 94 -10.52 9.01 7.25
C ASN A 94 -9.36 9.78 7.87
N VAL A 95 -8.93 10.86 7.22
CA VAL A 95 -7.94 11.78 7.80
C VAL A 95 -8.66 12.82 8.66
N LYS A 96 -8.20 13.00 9.90
CA LYS A 96 -8.74 14.03 10.79
C LYS A 96 -8.49 15.41 10.18
N ASN A 97 -9.53 16.25 10.14
CA ASN A 97 -9.51 17.61 9.57
C ASN A 97 -9.32 17.71 8.04
N LEU A 98 -9.26 16.58 7.32
CA LEU A 98 -9.24 16.54 5.85
C LEU A 98 -10.33 15.55 5.39
N PRO A 99 -11.60 15.99 5.33
CA PRO A 99 -12.74 15.09 5.11
C PRO A 99 -12.73 14.43 3.73
N GLU A 100 -12.08 15.04 2.75
CA GLU A 100 -11.92 14.51 1.39
C GLU A 100 -10.75 13.53 1.27
N ASP A 101 -9.88 13.46 2.28
CA ASP A 101 -8.71 12.59 2.28
C ASP A 101 -8.99 11.28 3.01
N MET A 102 -8.24 10.27 2.60
CA MET A 102 -8.20 8.97 3.25
C MET A 102 -6.78 8.42 3.32
N LEU A 103 -6.58 7.54 4.31
CA LEU A 103 -5.41 6.70 4.44
C LEU A 103 -5.78 5.29 4.02
N VAL A 104 -4.94 4.68 3.20
CA VAL A 104 -5.01 3.28 2.81
C VAL A 104 -3.77 2.58 3.31
N PHE A 105 -3.94 1.44 3.96
CA PHE A 105 -2.86 0.61 4.46
C PHE A 105 -2.88 -0.74 3.76
N GLY A 106 -1.71 -1.35 3.64
CA GLY A 106 -1.58 -2.68 3.08
C GLY A 106 -0.23 -3.30 3.39
N ASP A 107 -0.11 -4.57 3.03
CA ASP A 107 1.14 -5.31 3.09
C ASP A 107 1.64 -5.54 1.66
N PHE A 108 2.95 -5.65 1.49
CA PHE A 108 3.58 -5.95 0.21
C PHE A 108 4.56 -7.12 0.33
N THR A 109 4.67 -7.89 -0.74
CA THR A 109 5.73 -8.89 -0.92
C THR A 109 6.21 -8.83 -2.37
N LEU A 110 7.45 -8.41 -2.59
CA LEU A 110 8.08 -8.30 -3.91
C LEU A 110 9.29 -9.22 -3.96
N LYS A 111 9.40 -10.06 -4.99
CA LYS A 111 10.46 -11.05 -5.16
C LYS A 111 11.29 -10.67 -6.38
N GLU A 112 12.58 -10.47 -6.20
CA GLU A 112 13.51 -10.24 -7.30
C GLU A 112 13.65 -11.52 -8.14
N LEU A 113 13.66 -11.40 -9.47
CA LEU A 113 13.60 -12.57 -10.36
C LEU A 113 14.95 -13.30 -10.48
N ASP A 114 16.04 -12.58 -10.21
CA ASP A 114 17.39 -13.15 -10.19
C ASP A 114 17.58 -14.00 -8.93
N SER A 115 18.53 -14.94 -8.95
CA SER A 115 18.78 -15.89 -7.85
C SER A 115 20.19 -15.76 -7.25
N GLY A 116 20.79 -14.57 -7.35
CA GLY A 116 22.12 -14.28 -6.82
C GLY A 116 22.13 -14.03 -5.31
N GLU A 117 23.34 -13.92 -4.74
CA GLU A 117 23.55 -13.56 -3.33
C GLU A 117 22.91 -12.20 -2.97
N HIS A 118 22.89 -11.28 -3.93
CA HIS A 118 22.28 -9.95 -3.84
C HIS A 118 20.87 -9.89 -4.43
N SER A 119 20.18 -11.03 -4.53
CA SER A 119 18.78 -11.09 -4.93
C SER A 119 17.93 -11.62 -3.77
N GLY A 120 16.75 -11.05 -3.59
CA GLY A 120 15.95 -11.33 -2.43
C GLY A 120 14.48 -10.95 -2.54
N ILE A 121 13.88 -10.84 -1.36
CA ILE A 121 12.46 -10.60 -1.17
C ILE A 121 12.32 -9.34 -0.32
N PHE A 122 11.63 -8.33 -0.87
CA PHE A 122 11.11 -7.22 -0.10
C PHE A 122 9.78 -7.61 0.53
N LYS A 123 9.63 -7.42 1.84
CA LYS A 123 8.38 -7.64 2.55
C LYS A 123 8.14 -6.55 3.58
N GLY A 124 6.92 -6.04 3.64
CA GLY A 124 6.61 -4.96 4.58
C GLY A 124 5.21 -4.40 4.44
N LYS A 125 5.08 -3.14 4.87
CA LYS A 125 3.84 -2.39 4.93
C LYS A 125 3.89 -1.18 4.02
N LEU A 126 2.74 -0.81 3.48
CA LEU A 126 2.56 0.39 2.70
C LEU A 126 1.48 1.29 3.33
N ARG A 127 1.63 2.58 3.11
CA ARG A 127 0.66 3.62 3.44
C ARG A 127 0.47 4.50 2.21
N ILE A 128 -0.78 4.73 1.84
CA ILE A 128 -1.18 5.70 0.82
C ILE A 128 -2.03 6.76 1.52
N GLN A 129 -1.73 8.03 1.29
CA GLN A 129 -2.67 9.12 1.55
C GLN A 129 -3.11 9.71 0.22
N THR A 130 -4.41 9.71 -0.01
CA THR A 130 -5.04 10.16 -1.26
C THR A 130 -6.43 10.72 -0.98
N VAL A 131 -7.04 11.33 -1.99
CA VAL A 131 -8.44 11.78 -1.93
C VAL A 131 -9.39 10.59 -2.10
N LYS A 132 -10.58 10.66 -1.52
CA LYS A 132 -11.59 9.60 -1.59
C LYS A 132 -12.11 9.36 -3.00
N LEU A 133 -12.30 10.44 -3.77
CA LEU A 133 -12.74 10.38 -5.16
C LEU A 133 -11.52 10.40 -6.08
N MET A 134 -11.04 9.22 -6.47
CA MET A 134 -9.84 9.08 -7.30
C MET A 134 -10.16 9.17 -8.80
N THR A 135 -9.26 9.81 -9.53
CA THR A 135 -9.20 9.84 -11.00
C THR A 135 -7.80 9.42 -11.44
N LYS A 136 -7.60 9.15 -12.73
CA LYS A 136 -6.28 8.76 -13.26
C LYS A 136 -5.17 9.79 -12.98
N ASP A 137 -5.54 11.05 -12.76
CA ASP A 137 -4.61 12.16 -12.52
C ASP A 137 -4.35 12.43 -11.03
N THR A 138 -5.08 11.74 -10.13
CA THR A 138 -4.99 11.91 -8.69
C THR A 138 -3.55 11.80 -8.20
N ASN A 139 -3.12 12.79 -7.44
CA ASN A 139 -1.87 12.73 -6.69
C ASN A 139 -2.12 12.02 -5.37
N ALA A 140 -1.17 11.19 -4.95
CA ALA A 140 -1.17 10.53 -3.66
C ALA A 140 0.24 10.51 -3.10
N THR A 141 0.37 10.50 -1.79
CA THR A 141 1.64 10.19 -1.13
C THR A 141 1.65 8.72 -0.78
N LEU A 142 2.67 8.01 -1.24
CA LEU A 142 2.87 6.59 -0.99
C LEU A 142 4.17 6.40 -0.24
N THR A 143 4.13 5.57 0.79
CA THR A 143 5.31 5.19 1.57
C THR A 143 5.27 3.69 1.80
N PHE A 144 6.42 3.06 1.60
CA PHE A 144 6.66 1.66 1.86
C PHE A 144 7.75 1.55 2.91
N LYS A 145 7.60 0.62 3.85
CA LYS A 145 8.62 0.30 4.84
C LYS A 145 8.58 -1.18 5.17
N GLY A 146 9.75 -1.80 5.28
CA GLY A 146 9.84 -3.22 5.52
C GLY A 146 11.27 -3.70 5.62
N LYS A 147 11.47 -4.94 5.19
CA LYS A 147 12.77 -5.60 5.11
C LYS A 147 13.00 -6.15 3.71
N TRP A 148 14.25 -6.15 3.28
CA TRP A 148 14.74 -6.98 2.20
C TRP A 148 15.53 -8.14 2.82
N THR A 149 15.29 -9.35 2.34
CA THR A 149 16.06 -10.53 2.76
C THR A 149 16.50 -11.30 1.53
N ASN A 150 17.78 -11.64 1.44
CA ASN A 150 18.28 -12.42 0.31
C ASN A 150 17.72 -13.86 0.33
N TYR A 151 17.79 -14.55 -0.81
CA TYR A 151 17.21 -15.89 -0.93
C TYR A 151 17.86 -16.94 -0.03
N SER A 152 19.17 -16.83 0.25
CA SER A 152 19.88 -17.71 1.17
C SER A 152 19.62 -17.37 2.65
N LYS A 153 18.91 -16.27 2.95
CA LYS A 153 18.60 -15.77 4.30
C LYS A 153 19.83 -15.44 5.16
N THR A 154 20.94 -15.11 4.52
CA THR A 154 22.17 -14.67 5.19
C THR A 154 22.26 -13.16 5.35
N MET A 155 21.48 -12.39 4.57
CA MET A 155 21.44 -10.92 4.63
C MET A 155 19.99 -10.43 4.83
N ASP A 156 19.84 -9.48 5.74
CA ASP A 156 18.59 -8.76 6.04
C ASP A 156 18.91 -7.27 6.16
N PHE A 157 18.19 -6.44 5.41
CA PHE A 157 18.29 -5.00 5.47
C PHE A 157 16.91 -4.37 5.68
N ASP A 158 16.86 -3.39 6.59
CA ASP A 158 15.70 -2.51 6.65
C ASP A 158 15.63 -1.66 5.37
N VAL A 159 14.41 -1.44 4.91
CA VAL A 159 14.13 -0.71 3.68
C VAL A 159 12.95 0.24 3.87
N TRP A 160 13.02 1.38 3.18
CA TRP A 160 11.86 2.22 2.94
C TRP A 160 11.99 2.95 1.61
N TRP A 161 10.87 3.30 0.99
CA TRP A 161 10.82 4.18 -0.17
C TRP A 161 9.49 4.92 -0.25
N ALA A 162 9.50 6.09 -0.89
CA ALA A 162 8.34 6.93 -1.05
C ALA A 162 8.40 7.72 -2.38
N ASN A 163 7.27 8.29 -2.79
CA ASN A 163 7.21 9.20 -3.95
C ASN A 163 7.35 10.68 -3.55
N PHE A 164 7.81 10.91 -2.32
CA PHE A 164 8.17 12.19 -1.75
C PHE A 164 9.34 11.97 -0.80
N SER A 165 9.99 13.03 -0.35
CA SER A 165 11.07 12.95 0.65
C SER A 165 10.49 13.21 2.04
N PRO A 166 10.16 12.17 2.85
CA PRO A 166 9.71 12.38 4.21
C PRO A 166 10.84 13.04 5.01
N THR A 167 10.51 14.04 5.82
CA THR A 167 11.48 14.68 6.73
C THR A 167 11.96 13.70 7.80
N ASP A 168 11.13 12.71 8.16
CA ASP A 168 11.43 11.68 9.14
C ASP A 168 10.54 10.46 8.91
N ILE A 169 11.13 9.36 8.41
CA ILE A 169 10.41 8.12 8.13
C ILE A 169 9.90 7.42 9.40
N SER A 170 10.52 7.66 10.56
CA SER A 170 10.10 7.05 11.83
C SER A 170 8.74 7.58 12.31
N LYS A 171 8.36 8.78 11.86
CA LYS A 171 7.06 9.41 12.16
C LYS A 171 5.94 8.94 11.23
N VAL A 172 6.26 8.23 10.15
CA VAL A 172 5.24 7.65 9.28
C VAL A 172 4.66 6.42 9.96
N ILE A 173 3.37 6.48 10.27
CA ILE A 173 2.65 5.39 10.92
C ILE A 173 2.34 4.31 9.88
N PHE A 174 2.71 3.07 10.19
CA PHE A 174 2.29 1.87 9.48
C PHE A 174 1.38 1.08 10.43
N LYS A 175 0.28 0.52 9.90
CA LYS A 175 -0.67 -0.29 10.66
C LYS A 175 -0.65 -1.74 10.17
#